data_AF-A0A523PI49-F1
#
_entry.id   AF-A0A523PI49-F1
#
_cell.length_a   1.000
_cell.length_b   1.000
_cell.length_c   1.000
_cell.angle_alpha   90.00
_cell.angle_beta   90.00
_cell.angle_gamma   90.00
#
_symmetry.space_group_name_H-M   'P 1'
#
loop_
_entity.id
_entity.type
_entity.pdbx_description
1 polymer ?
#
loop_
_entity_poly.entity_id
_entity_poly.type
_entity_poly.pdbx_seq_one_letter_code
_entity_poly.pdbx_strand_id
1 'polypeptide(L)'
;MPLLKISIGMWLAAEDHVKELDPAGKLGHRDLTGSWPTYRANRYGTWKEALGAAIYYDRNDAREIVITLIIDDGVPSRGDRRHIVRSRFSNCGHGLWSPRYP
;
A
#
# COMPACT_ATOMS: atom_id res chain seq x y z
N MET A 1 16.36 -6.64 -8.62
CA MET A 1 15.28 -6.89 -7.63
C MET A 1 14.55 -8.15 -8.07
N PRO A 2 14.24 -9.11 -7.18
CA PRO A 2 13.45 -10.28 -7.58
C PRO A 2 12.01 -9.87 -7.97
N LEU A 3 11.38 -10.63 -8.86
CA LEU A 3 9.95 -10.47 -9.16
C LEU A 3 9.12 -10.79 -7.91
N LEU A 4 8.15 -9.94 -7.60
CA LEU A 4 7.24 -10.14 -6.48
C LEU A 4 6.14 -11.14 -6.87
N LYS A 5 5.82 -12.04 -5.94
CA LYS A 5 4.67 -12.94 -6.06
C LYS A 5 3.42 -12.26 -5.52
N ILE A 6 2.28 -12.46 -6.18
CA ILE A 6 1.00 -12.02 -5.64
C ILE A 6 0.72 -12.81 -4.35
N SER A 7 0.39 -12.11 -3.28
CA SER A 7 -0.03 -12.68 -2.00
C SER A 7 -1.45 -12.26 -1.67
N ILE A 8 -2.33 -13.25 -1.50
CA ILE A 8 -3.72 -13.04 -1.09
C ILE A 8 -3.78 -12.29 0.25
N GLY A 9 -2.91 -12.64 1.21
CA GLY A 9 -2.88 -11.96 2.50
C GLY A 9 -2.46 -10.49 2.42
N MET A 10 -1.51 -10.16 1.54
CA MET A 10 -1.15 -8.75 1.29
C MET A 10 -2.25 -7.99 0.55
N TRP A 11 -2.96 -8.66 -0.37
CA TRP A 11 -4.10 -8.08 -1.07
C TRP A 11 -5.25 -7.77 -0.10
N LEU A 12 -5.64 -8.72 0.75
CA LEU A 12 -6.68 -8.51 1.77
C LEU A 12 -6.30 -7.40 2.77
N ALA A 13 -5.04 -7.37 3.22
CA ALA A 13 -4.57 -6.32 4.11
C ALA A 13 -4.58 -4.93 3.46
N ALA A 14 -4.34 -4.83 2.15
CA ALA A 14 -4.42 -3.58 1.43
C ALA A 14 -5.88 -3.17 1.17
N GLU A 15 -6.75 -4.11 0.79
CA GLU A 15 -8.18 -3.87 0.64
C GLU A 15 -8.84 -3.35 1.92
N ASP A 16 -8.55 -3.96 3.07
CA ASP A 16 -9.05 -3.49 4.38
C ASP A 16 -8.67 -2.03 4.63
N HIS A 17 -7.42 -1.67 4.36
CA HIS A 17 -6.91 -0.33 4.61
C HIS A 17 -7.69 0.73 3.83
N VAL A 18 -7.94 0.47 2.55
CA VAL A 18 -8.64 1.43 1.70
C VAL A 18 -10.14 1.47 2.04
N LYS A 19 -10.78 0.31 2.28
CA LYS A 19 -12.19 0.25 2.72
C LYS A 19 -12.44 0.94 4.04
N GLU A 20 -11.44 0.98 4.92
CA GLU A 20 -11.52 1.63 6.23
C GLU A 20 -11.28 3.15 6.13
N LEU A 21 -10.21 3.59 5.48
CA LEU A 21 -9.80 4.99 5.50
C LEU A 21 -10.59 5.88 4.54
N ASP A 22 -10.94 5.38 3.35
CA ASP A 22 -11.53 6.22 2.31
C ASP A 22 -12.92 6.75 2.72
N PRO A 23 -13.87 5.92 3.22
CA PRO A 23 -15.15 6.44 3.71
C PRO A 23 -15.03 7.39 4.90
N ALA A 24 -13.94 7.27 5.67
CA ALA A 24 -13.65 8.13 6.81
C ALA A 24 -12.94 9.44 6.42
N GLY A 25 -12.60 9.62 5.13
CA GLY A 25 -11.84 10.78 4.64
C GLY A 25 -10.45 10.89 5.28
N LYS A 26 -9.85 9.76 5.64
CA LYS A 26 -8.53 9.71 6.30
C LYS A 26 -7.46 9.29 5.31
N LEU A 27 -6.26 9.82 5.52
CA LEU A 27 -5.08 9.57 4.69
C LEU A 27 -3.93 9.09 5.58
N GLY A 28 -2.94 8.44 4.95
CA GLY A 28 -1.72 7.94 5.59
C GLY A 28 -1.68 6.42 5.74
N HIS A 29 -0.61 5.96 6.40
CA HIS A 29 -0.31 4.53 6.54
C HIS A 29 -1.02 3.84 7.70
N ARG A 30 -1.54 4.60 8.65
CA ARG A 30 -2.15 4.08 9.89
C ARG A 30 -3.64 3.86 9.69
N ASP A 31 -4.18 2.87 10.38
CA ASP A 31 -5.63 2.66 10.44
C ASP A 31 -6.33 3.71 11.34
N LEU A 32 -7.66 3.65 11.47
CA LEU A 32 -8.42 4.63 12.25
C LEU A 32 -8.11 4.56 13.76
N THR A 33 -7.53 3.46 14.22
CA THR A 33 -7.05 3.28 15.60
C THR A 33 -5.62 3.76 15.80
N GLY A 34 -4.93 4.17 14.73
CA GLY A 34 -3.54 4.59 14.74
C GLY A 34 -2.53 3.45 14.58
N SER A 35 -2.98 2.22 14.32
CA SER A 35 -2.11 1.05 14.17
C SER A 35 -1.40 1.05 12.80
N TRP A 36 -0.19 0.51 12.77
CA TRP A 36 0.66 0.48 11.58
C TRP A 36 0.28 -0.66 10.60
N PRO A 37 0.77 -0.62 9.34
CA PRO A 37 0.51 -1.66 8.34
C PRO A 37 0.80 -3.10 8.74
N THR A 38 1.75 -3.30 9.66
CA THR A 38 2.07 -4.62 10.21
C THR A 38 0.87 -5.25 10.93
N TYR A 39 0.01 -4.45 11.55
CA TYR A 39 -1.16 -4.94 12.28
C TYR A 39 -2.19 -5.58 11.34
N ARG A 40 -2.60 -4.87 10.28
CA ARG A 40 -3.53 -5.40 9.27
C ARG A 40 -2.94 -6.56 8.47
N ALA A 41 -1.64 -6.55 8.19
CA ALA A 41 -0.97 -7.68 7.55
C ALA A 41 -1.01 -8.95 8.39
N ASN A 42 -0.89 -8.82 9.73
CA ASN A 42 -0.96 -9.96 10.65
C ASN A 42 -2.37 -10.58 10.74
N ARG A 43 -3.43 -9.89 10.31
CA ARG A 43 -4.79 -10.46 10.24
C ARG A 43 -4.91 -11.57 9.18
N TYR A 44 -4.07 -11.52 8.14
CA TYR A 44 -4.16 -12.39 6.97
C TYR A 44 -2.90 -13.23 6.71
N GLY A 45 -1.99 -13.29 7.67
CA GLY A 45 -0.79 -14.12 7.59
C GLY A 45 0.34 -13.63 8.50
N THR A 46 1.53 -14.15 8.29
CA THR A 46 2.74 -13.74 9.01
C THR A 46 3.75 -13.18 8.02
N TRP A 47 4.11 -11.91 8.18
CA TRP A 47 5.21 -11.31 7.43
C TRP A 47 6.55 -11.70 8.06
N LYS A 48 7.61 -11.72 7.24
CA LYS A 48 8.95 -12.18 7.66
C LYS A 48 9.94 -11.02 7.69
N GLU A 49 10.78 -10.88 6.67
CA GLU A 49 11.96 -10.01 6.74
C GLU A 49 11.67 -8.51 6.66
N ALA A 50 10.69 -8.12 5.84
CA ALA A 50 10.38 -6.73 5.58
C ALA A 50 8.91 -6.59 5.18
N LEU A 51 8.29 -5.51 5.64
CA LEU A 51 6.96 -5.09 5.26
C LEU A 51 7.00 -3.59 4.96
N GLY A 52 6.29 -3.18 3.92
CA GLY A 52 6.16 -1.79 3.52
C GLY A 52 4.81 -1.54 2.86
N ALA A 53 4.43 -0.27 2.76
CA ALA A 53 3.25 0.18 2.05
C ALA A 53 3.63 1.42 1.25
N ALA A 54 3.18 1.47 0.00
CA ALA A 54 3.19 2.66 -0.83
C ALA A 54 1.74 3.02 -1.10
N ILE A 55 1.37 4.30 -0.96
CA ILE A 55 -0.03 4.73 -1.01
C ILE A 55 -0.13 5.96 -1.90
N TYR A 56 -1.10 5.94 -2.80
CA TYR A 56 -1.37 7.05 -3.69
C TYR A 56 -2.84 7.45 -3.59
N TYR A 57 -3.10 8.73 -3.80
CA TYR A 57 -4.42 9.35 -3.80
C TYR A 57 -4.58 10.13 -5.09
N ASP A 58 -5.83 10.45 -5.48
CA ASP A 58 -6.22 11.30 -6.62
C ASP A 58 -6.47 10.56 -7.94
N ARG A 59 -5.42 10.14 -8.66
CA ARG A 59 -5.57 9.64 -10.04
C ARG A 59 -5.91 8.15 -10.14
N ASN A 60 -6.60 7.79 -11.23
CA ASN A 60 -7.02 6.42 -11.56
C ASN A 60 -6.24 5.78 -12.71
N ASP A 61 -5.15 6.39 -13.20
CA ASP A 61 -4.29 5.77 -14.21
C ASP A 61 -3.16 4.95 -13.55
N ALA A 62 -3.16 3.63 -13.79
CA ALA A 62 -2.20 2.73 -13.16
C ALA A 62 -0.74 3.07 -13.48
N ARG A 63 -0.45 3.54 -14.70
CA ARG A 63 0.92 3.89 -15.10
C ARG A 63 1.39 5.15 -14.37
N GLU A 64 0.54 6.17 -14.30
CA GLU A 64 0.84 7.42 -13.58
C GLU A 64 1.01 7.19 -12.08
N ILE A 65 0.20 6.31 -11.48
CA ILE A 65 0.35 5.92 -10.07
C ILE A 65 1.75 5.33 -9.85
N VAL A 66 2.13 4.33 -10.66
CA VAL A 66 3.45 3.68 -10.51
C VAL A 66 4.59 4.66 -10.74
N ILE A 67 4.50 5.53 -11.75
CA ILE A 67 5.50 6.57 -12.00
C ILE A 67 5.60 7.51 -10.80
N THR A 68 4.47 7.94 -10.23
CA THR A 68 4.45 8.87 -9.10
C THR A 68 5.06 8.23 -7.85
N LEU A 69 4.76 6.96 -7.56
CA LEU A 69 5.37 6.24 -6.45
C LEU A 69 6.87 5.98 -6.64
N ILE A 70 7.34 5.83 -7.89
CA ILE A 70 8.78 5.68 -8.18
C ILE A 70 9.53 7.01 -8.07
N ILE A 71 8.93 8.11 -8.52
CA ILE A 71 9.54 9.44 -8.41
C ILE A 71 9.47 9.90 -6.95
N ASP A 72 8.30 9.76 -6.32
CA ASP A 72 7.98 10.13 -4.95
C ASP A 72 8.26 11.61 -4.68
N ASP A 73 7.77 12.48 -5.55
CA ASP A 73 8.11 13.91 -5.54
C ASP A 73 7.51 14.68 -4.38
N GLY A 74 8.27 15.65 -3.87
CA GLY A 74 7.88 16.41 -2.69
C GLY A 74 8.02 15.65 -1.35
N VAL A 75 8.42 14.38 -1.34
CA VAL A 75 8.63 13.59 -0.11
C VAL A 75 10.12 13.45 0.20
N PRO A 76 10.68 14.17 1.20
CA PRO A 76 12.13 14.15 1.49
C PRO A 76 12.67 12.75 1.80
N SER A 77 11.84 11.91 2.42
CA SER A 77 12.22 10.54 2.79
C SER A 77 12.23 9.57 1.60
N ARG A 78 11.60 9.94 0.47
CA ARG A 78 11.37 9.08 -0.70
C ARG A 78 10.93 7.66 -0.28
N GLY A 79 10.00 7.58 0.68
CA GLY A 79 9.58 6.35 1.35
C GLY A 79 8.95 5.34 0.38
N ASP A 80 8.06 5.81 -0.48
CA ASP A 80 7.33 4.96 -1.42
C ASP A 80 8.26 4.46 -2.51
N ARG A 81 9.13 5.33 -3.04
CA ARG A 81 10.18 4.93 -3.96
C ARG A 81 11.01 3.80 -3.38
N ARG A 82 11.47 3.96 -2.14
CA ARG A 82 12.28 2.94 -1.44
C ARG A 82 11.51 1.64 -1.25
N HIS A 83 10.19 1.67 -1.05
CA HIS A 83 9.38 0.45 -1.00
C HIS A 83 9.25 -0.21 -2.37
N ILE A 84 8.94 0.54 -3.42
CA ILE A 84 8.75 0.01 -4.78
C ILE A 84 10.01 -0.69 -5.31
N VAL A 85 11.21 -0.17 -5.01
CA VAL A 85 12.48 -0.73 -5.50
C VAL A 85 13.25 -1.58 -4.48
N ARG A 86 12.62 -1.99 -3.37
CA ARG A 86 13.30 -2.75 -2.30
C ARG A 86 13.51 -4.22 -2.69
N SER A 87 14.77 -4.66 -2.71
CA SER A 87 15.13 -6.07 -2.96
C SER A 87 14.75 -7.06 -1.85
N ARG A 88 14.35 -6.58 -0.67
CA ARG A 88 13.95 -7.39 0.47
C ARG A 88 12.48 -7.83 0.44
N PHE A 89 11.74 -7.45 -0.59
CA PHE A 89 10.38 -7.91 -0.80
C PHE A 89 10.36 -9.09 -1.77
N SER A 90 9.49 -10.06 -1.46
CA SER A 90 9.23 -11.24 -2.31
C SER A 90 7.76 -11.41 -2.65
N ASN A 91 6.88 -10.65 -2.00
CA ASN A 91 5.43 -10.73 -2.16
C ASN A 91 4.83 -9.33 -2.26
N CYS A 92 3.70 -9.17 -2.96
CA CYS A 92 2.93 -7.93 -3.01
C CYS A 92 1.42 -8.20 -3.04
N GLY A 93 0.66 -7.14 -2.75
CA GLY A 93 -0.77 -7.04 -2.92
C GLY A 93 -1.14 -5.55 -3.01
N HIS A 94 -2.34 -5.25 -3.52
CA HIS A 94 -2.82 -3.87 -3.66
C HIS A 94 -4.28 -3.79 -3.24
N GLY A 95 -4.71 -2.62 -2.81
CA GLY A 95 -6.11 -2.31 -2.56
C GLY A 95 -6.45 -1.07 -3.38
N LEU A 96 -7.62 -1.08 -3.99
CA LEU A 96 -8.17 0.09 -4.68
C LEU A 96 -9.58 0.27 -4.18
N TRP A 97 -9.90 1.50 -3.78
CA TRP A 97 -11.27 1.91 -3.60
C TRP A 97 -11.53 3.03 -4.59
N SER A 98 -12.66 2.88 -5.26
CA SER A 98 -13.28 3.94 -6.03
C SER A 98 -14.69 4.00 -5.49
N PRO A 99 -15.24 5.20 -5.21
CA PRO A 99 -16.67 5.28 -5.00
C PRO A 99 -17.29 4.72 -6.27
N ARG A 100 -17.98 3.58 -6.17
CA ARG A 100 -18.92 3.22 -7.23
C ARG A 100 -19.83 4.44 -7.34
N TYR A 101 -19.84 5.08 -8.49
CA TYR A 101 -20.89 6.05 -8.78
C TYR A 101 -22.25 5.38 -8.47
N PRO A 102 -23.19 6.10 -7.85
CA PRO A 102 -24.50 5.55 -7.49
C PRO A 102 -25.21 4.94 -8.70
#